data_AF-A6WCJ4-F1
#
_entry.id   AF-A6WCJ4-F1
#
_cell.length_a   1.000
_cell.length_b   1.000
_cell.length_c   1.000
_cell.angle_alpha   90.00
_cell.angle_beta   90.00
_cell.angle_gamma   90.00
#
_symmetry.space_group_name_H-M   'P 1'
#
loop_
_entity.id
_entity.type
_entity.pdbx_description
1 polymer ?
#
loop_
_entity_poly.entity_id
_entity_poly.type
_entity_poly.pdbx_seq_one_letter_code
_entity_poly.pdbx_strand_id
1 'polypeptide(L)'
;MLVGNSWTRSLEPVSGHEHTEVDVPALPHRKTEVDVDVSLRLRTTSGPGLPVPASLHYGADDPYAIHAVFRGGDTDVEWVFARDLLREGLSAPAGAGDVQVQPCSDSPDGRPRVLLRLSSPDGNAELEADESDVRRFLRRADALVPPGRETRHLDLDELIARLVS
;
A
#
# COMPACT_ATOMS: atom_id res chain seq x y z
N MET A 1 26.64 55.40 62.40
CA MET A 1 27.43 55.14 61.18
C MET A 1 26.46 54.57 60.15
N LEU A 2 26.11 55.36 59.13
CA LEU A 2 25.10 55.05 58.11
C LEU A 2 25.80 54.64 56.81
N VAL A 3 25.39 53.52 56.21
CA VAL A 3 25.20 53.24 54.76
C VAL A 3 24.23 52.02 54.74
N GLY A 4 22.97 52.10 54.30
CA GLY A 4 22.53 52.16 52.89
C GLY A 4 22.53 50.73 52.27
N ASN A 5 21.51 50.15 51.63
CA ASN A 5 20.41 50.68 50.82
C ASN A 5 19.23 49.66 50.74
N SER A 6 18.05 50.19 50.44
CA SER A 6 16.76 49.52 50.22
C SER A 6 16.66 48.77 48.88
N TRP A 7 15.99 47.61 48.89
CA TRP A 7 15.18 47.10 47.77
C TRP A 7 13.97 46.34 48.30
N THR A 8 12.78 46.92 48.14
CA THR A 8 11.49 46.22 48.18
C THR A 8 11.16 45.75 46.76
N ARG A 9 11.08 44.44 46.54
CA ARG A 9 10.44 43.88 45.34
C ARG A 9 9.20 43.10 45.78
N SER A 10 8.04 43.71 45.53
CA SER A 10 6.74 43.09 45.55
C SER A 10 6.76 41.83 44.68
N LEU A 11 6.26 40.72 45.22
CA LEU A 11 5.94 39.52 44.46
C LEU A 11 4.50 39.68 43.97
N GLU A 12 4.36 39.99 42.68
CA GLU A 12 3.12 39.81 41.95
C GLU A 12 3.00 38.33 41.52
N PRO A 13 1.79 37.77 41.47
CA PRO A 13 1.59 36.41 40.97
C PRO A 13 1.90 36.36 39.47
N VAL A 14 2.82 35.48 39.06
CA VAL A 14 3.06 35.16 37.66
C VAL A 14 1.79 34.50 37.10
N SER A 15 1.07 35.25 36.27
CA SER A 15 0.06 34.74 35.36
C SER A 15 0.72 34.01 34.20
N GLY A 16 0.18 32.83 33.88
CA GLY A 16 0.18 32.26 32.53
C GLY A 16 1.53 31.78 31.99
N HIS A 17 1.96 30.59 32.40
CA HIS A 17 2.72 29.75 31.49
C HIS A 17 1.73 29.07 30.54
N GLU A 18 1.43 29.76 29.43
CA GLU A 18 0.83 29.12 28.26
C GLU A 18 1.79 28.01 27.82
N HIS A 19 1.32 26.76 27.93
CA HIS A 19 1.91 25.63 27.25
C HIS A 19 1.79 25.93 25.75
N THR A 20 2.85 26.49 25.17
CA THR A 20 3.00 26.53 23.72
C THR A 20 3.23 25.08 23.30
N GLU A 21 2.15 24.40 22.93
CA GLU A 21 2.22 23.16 22.16
C GLU A 21 3.00 23.50 20.89
N VAL A 22 4.24 23.02 20.86
CA VAL A 22 5.09 23.15 19.68
C VAL A 22 4.39 22.35 18.60
N ASP A 23 3.80 23.04 17.62
CA ASP A 23 3.35 22.45 16.37
C ASP A 23 4.58 21.86 15.68
N VAL A 24 4.88 20.61 16.00
CA VAL A 24 5.92 19.84 15.32
C VAL A 24 5.29 19.51 13.97
N PRO A 25 5.76 20.11 12.86
CA PRO A 25 5.22 19.78 11.56
C PRO A 25 5.38 18.27 11.40
N ALA A 26 4.27 17.58 11.17
CA ALA A 26 4.29 16.17 10.82
C ALA A 26 5.32 16.04 9.68
N LEU A 27 6.46 15.41 9.98
CA LEU A 27 7.45 15.08 8.97
C LEU A 27 6.68 14.44 7.82
N PRO A 28 6.85 14.88 6.56
CA PRO A 28 6.19 14.21 5.44
C PRO A 28 6.54 12.74 5.60
N HIS A 29 5.53 11.91 5.89
CA HIS A 29 5.73 10.50 6.17
C HIS A 29 6.56 10.00 5.01
N ARG A 30 7.84 9.69 5.25
CA ARG A 30 8.74 9.28 4.18
C ARG A 30 8.03 8.09 3.56
N LYS A 31 7.50 8.28 2.33
CA LYS A 31 6.58 7.35 1.65
C LYS A 31 7.12 5.95 1.86
N THR A 32 6.54 5.26 2.83
CA THR A 32 7.01 3.96 3.28
C THR A 32 6.28 3.03 2.36
N GLU A 33 6.90 2.86 1.19
CA GLU A 33 6.30 2.25 0.02
C GLU A 33 7.22 1.13 -0.50
N VAL A 34 6.60 0.17 -1.16
CA VAL A 34 7.25 -0.92 -1.86
C VAL A 34 6.81 -0.85 -3.31
N ASP A 35 7.79 -0.85 -4.20
CA ASP A 35 7.62 -0.89 -5.64
C ASP A 35 8.43 -2.06 -6.20
N VAL A 36 7.78 -2.91 -6.99
CA VAL A 36 8.39 -4.06 -7.64
C VAL A 36 7.84 -4.19 -9.05
N ASP A 37 8.72 -4.09 -10.06
CA ASP A 37 8.39 -4.54 -11.40
C ASP A 37 8.15 -6.06 -11.42
N VAL A 38 7.08 -6.47 -12.06
CA VAL A 38 6.64 -7.88 -12.13
C VAL A 38 6.56 -8.32 -13.58
N SER A 39 7.12 -9.49 -13.86
CA SER A 39 7.03 -10.09 -15.18
C SER A 39 5.63 -10.68 -15.40
N LEU A 40 4.84 -10.04 -16.27
CA LEU A 40 3.47 -10.44 -16.59
C LEU A 40 3.30 -10.79 -18.07
N ARG A 41 2.42 -11.75 -18.35
CA ARG A 41 1.98 -12.08 -19.71
C ARG A 41 0.47 -12.13 -19.79
N LEU A 42 -0.09 -11.47 -20.79
CA LEU A 42 -1.50 -11.62 -21.16
C LEU A 42 -1.70 -12.94 -21.90
N ARG A 43 -2.57 -13.81 -21.41
CA ARG A 43 -2.94 -15.05 -22.10
C ARG A 43 -3.71 -14.72 -23.37
N THR A 44 -3.34 -15.36 -24.46
CA THR A 44 -4.05 -15.25 -25.74
C THR A 44 -4.64 -16.60 -26.10
N THR A 45 -5.79 -16.61 -26.77
CA THR A 45 -6.49 -17.85 -27.15
C THR A 45 -5.84 -18.58 -28.33
N SER A 46 -4.98 -17.88 -29.09
CA SER A 46 -4.49 -18.34 -30.39
C SER A 46 -2.96 -18.33 -30.54
N GLY A 47 -2.20 -18.12 -29.45
CA GLY A 47 -0.76 -18.03 -29.58
C GLY A 47 0.01 -17.90 -28.26
N PRO A 48 1.30 -17.56 -28.34
CA PRO A 48 2.08 -17.25 -27.15
C PRO A 48 1.51 -16.00 -26.46
N GLY A 49 1.46 -16.02 -25.13
CA GLY A 49 1.00 -14.85 -24.37
C GLY A 49 1.86 -13.62 -24.63
N LEU A 50 1.25 -12.43 -24.63
CA LEU A 50 1.91 -11.15 -24.89
C LEU A 50 2.55 -10.62 -23.59
N PRO A 51 3.83 -10.21 -23.56
CA PRO A 51 4.41 -9.59 -22.36
C PRO A 51 3.70 -8.27 -22.05
N VAL A 52 3.37 -8.07 -20.77
CA VAL A 52 2.76 -6.84 -20.25
C VAL A 52 3.72 -6.30 -19.17
N PRO A 53 4.46 -5.21 -19.44
CA PRO A 53 5.24 -4.55 -18.40
C PRO A 53 4.31 -4.06 -17.29
N ALA A 54 4.66 -4.34 -16.05
CA ALA A 54 3.81 -3.97 -14.93
C ALA A 54 4.61 -3.81 -13.64
N SER A 55 4.05 -3.05 -12.71
CA SER A 55 4.57 -2.86 -11.37
C SER A 55 3.48 -3.08 -10.33
N LEU A 56 3.88 -3.62 -9.18
CA LEU A 56 3.06 -3.69 -7.99
C LEU A 56 3.59 -2.66 -6.98
N HIS A 57 2.66 -1.87 -6.45
CA HIS A 57 2.91 -0.84 -5.45
C HIS A 57 2.12 -1.14 -4.18
N TYR A 58 2.75 -0.88 -3.05
CA TYR A 58 2.16 -0.99 -1.72
C TYR A 58 2.63 0.17 -0.86
N GLY A 59 1.70 0.91 -0.26
CA GLY A 59 1.98 2.00 0.68
C GLY A 59 1.48 1.64 2.07
N ALA A 60 2.21 2.04 3.11
CA ALA A 60 1.76 1.85 4.48
C ALA A 60 0.51 2.69 4.82
N ASP A 61 0.25 3.75 4.06
CA ASP A 61 -0.92 4.63 4.14
C ASP A 61 -2.21 3.99 3.61
N ASP A 62 -2.11 3.01 2.71
CA ASP A 62 -3.21 2.11 2.34
C ASP A 62 -2.82 0.65 2.58
N PRO A 63 -2.77 0.22 3.84
CA PRO A 63 -2.11 -1.03 4.23
C PRO A 63 -2.83 -2.30 3.78
N TYR A 64 -4.07 -2.18 3.29
CA TYR A 64 -4.87 -3.29 2.80
C TYR A 64 -4.85 -3.43 1.27
N ALA A 65 -4.44 -2.39 0.55
CA ALA A 65 -4.49 -2.36 -0.90
C ALA A 65 -3.14 -2.69 -1.55
N ILE A 66 -3.20 -3.29 -2.74
CA ILE A 66 -2.11 -3.36 -3.70
C ILE A 66 -2.58 -2.60 -4.93
N HIS A 67 -1.72 -1.74 -5.45
CA HIS A 67 -1.90 -1.06 -6.72
C HIS A 67 -1.07 -1.76 -7.78
N ALA A 68 -1.72 -2.34 -8.78
CA ALA A 68 -1.09 -2.95 -9.93
C ALA A 68 -1.22 -2.02 -11.14
N VAL A 69 -0.09 -1.58 -11.68
CA VAL A 69 -0.05 -0.71 -12.87
C VAL A 69 0.42 -1.55 -14.05
N PHE A 70 -0.47 -1.74 -15.02
CA PHE A 70 -0.19 -2.43 -16.28
C PHE A 70 0.10 -1.40 -17.36
N ARG A 71 1.30 -1.46 -17.94
CA ARG A 71 1.76 -0.49 -18.93
C ARG A 71 1.53 -1.05 -20.33
N GLY A 72 0.73 -0.38 -21.15
CA GLY A 72 0.42 -0.85 -22.49
C GLY A 72 -0.30 0.18 -23.36
N GLY A 73 0.11 0.30 -24.62
CA GLY A 73 -0.46 1.28 -25.54
C GLY A 73 -0.11 2.71 -25.14
N ASP A 74 -1.10 3.61 -25.18
CA ASP A 74 -0.93 5.05 -24.92
C ASP A 74 -1.13 5.44 -23.44
N THR A 75 -1.73 4.57 -22.62
CA THR A 75 -2.11 4.88 -21.24
C THR A 75 -1.90 3.68 -20.32
N ASP A 76 -1.38 3.93 -19.12
CA ASP A 76 -1.25 2.92 -18.07
C ASP A 76 -2.63 2.59 -17.44
N VAL A 77 -2.86 1.32 -17.16
CA VAL A 77 -4.09 0.83 -16.52
C VAL A 77 -3.77 0.43 -15.09
N GLU A 78 -4.40 1.11 -14.13
CA GLU A 78 -4.25 0.81 -12.70
C GLU A 78 -5.40 -0.06 -12.19
N TRP A 79 -5.06 -1.08 -11.41
CA TRP A 79 -5.99 -1.92 -10.66
C TRP A 79 -5.63 -1.89 -9.19
N VAL A 80 -6.65 -1.77 -8.35
CA VAL A 80 -6.48 -1.83 -6.89
C VAL A 80 -7.23 -3.04 -6.36
N PHE A 81 -6.56 -3.87 -5.58
CA PHE A 81 -7.16 -5.06 -4.97
C PHE A 81 -6.51 -5.40 -3.63
N ALA A 82 -7.15 -6.26 -2.85
CA ALA A 82 -6.70 -6.59 -1.50
C ALA A 82 -5.34 -7.30 -1.50
N ARG A 83 -4.48 -6.91 -0.56
CA ARG A 83 -3.21 -7.60 -0.30
C ARG A 83 -3.38 -9.08 0.00
N ASP A 84 -4.39 -9.39 0.82
CA ASP A 84 -4.64 -10.76 1.23
C ASP A 84 -5.21 -11.61 0.09
N LEU A 85 -5.95 -11.01 -0.84
CA LEU A 85 -6.38 -11.71 -2.06
C LEU A 85 -5.18 -12.22 -2.86
N LEU A 86 -4.15 -11.39 -3.05
CA LEU A 86 -2.94 -11.82 -3.76
C LEU A 86 -2.18 -12.90 -2.98
N ARG A 87 -2.14 -12.81 -1.64
CA ARG A 87 -1.49 -13.80 -0.77
C ARG A 87 -2.19 -15.16 -0.83
N GLU A 88 -3.51 -15.19 -0.69
CA GLU A 88 -4.32 -16.40 -0.76
C GLU A 88 -4.21 -17.05 -2.14
N GLY A 89 -4.26 -16.22 -3.18
CA GLY A 89 -4.10 -16.60 -4.58
C GLY A 89 -2.77 -17.26 -4.94
N LEU A 90 -1.75 -17.17 -4.08
CA LEU A 90 -0.50 -17.92 -4.23
C LEU A 90 -0.62 -19.41 -3.86
N SER A 91 -1.68 -19.79 -3.13
CA SER A 91 -1.81 -21.14 -2.56
C SER A 91 -3.07 -21.86 -3.01
N ALA A 92 -4.15 -21.13 -3.28
CA ALA A 92 -5.42 -21.67 -3.75
C ALA A 92 -6.15 -20.62 -4.61
N PRO A 93 -7.12 -21.03 -5.45
CA PRO A 93 -8.01 -20.07 -6.08
C PRO A 93 -8.71 -19.19 -5.03
N ALA A 94 -8.59 -17.88 -5.20
CA ALA A 94 -9.11 -16.86 -4.30
C ALA A 94 -9.73 -15.71 -5.09
N GLY A 95 -10.64 -14.98 -4.45
CA GLY A 95 -11.32 -13.83 -5.02
C GLY A 95 -12.73 -14.11 -5.52
N ALA A 96 -13.53 -13.05 -5.52
CA ALA A 96 -14.89 -13.00 -6.03
C ALA A 96 -15.11 -11.63 -6.67
N GLY A 97 -15.92 -11.58 -7.72
CA GLY A 97 -16.15 -10.36 -8.49
C GLY A 97 -15.05 -10.10 -9.53
N ASP A 98 -14.59 -8.86 -9.58
CA ASP A 98 -13.76 -8.34 -10.68
C ASP A 98 -12.32 -8.82 -10.66
N VAL A 99 -11.84 -9.33 -9.52
CA VAL A 99 -10.47 -9.83 -9.35
C VAL A 99 -10.48 -11.23 -8.78
N GLN A 100 -9.86 -12.15 -9.50
CA GLN A 100 -9.61 -13.51 -9.04
C GLN A 100 -8.13 -13.84 -9.21
N VAL A 101 -7.56 -14.54 -8.24
CA VAL A 101 -6.15 -14.92 -8.24
C VAL A 101 -6.03 -16.41 -7.94
N GLN A 102 -5.23 -17.13 -8.70
CA GLN A 102 -5.01 -18.56 -8.44
C GLN A 102 -3.60 -19.02 -8.83
N PRO A 103 -3.08 -20.10 -8.22
CA PRO A 103 -1.87 -20.75 -8.71
C PRO A 103 -2.07 -21.29 -10.13
N CYS A 104 -1.03 -21.17 -10.95
CA CYS A 104 -1.01 -21.60 -12.34
C CYS A 104 0.23 -22.49 -12.55
N SER A 105 0.00 -23.79 -12.75
CA SER A 105 1.07 -24.79 -12.91
C SER A 105 1.27 -25.20 -14.38
N ASP A 106 0.43 -24.72 -15.30
CA ASP A 106 0.44 -25.02 -16.73
C ASP A 106 1.42 -24.13 -17.54
N SER A 107 2.47 -23.59 -16.91
CA SER A 107 3.42 -22.72 -17.60
C SER A 107 4.34 -23.52 -18.55
N PRO A 108 4.57 -23.06 -19.81
CA PRO A 108 5.38 -23.77 -20.79
C PRO A 108 6.84 -24.03 -20.37
N ASP A 109 7.38 -23.20 -19.46
CA ASP A 109 8.75 -23.30 -18.97
C ASP A 109 8.88 -24.09 -17.66
N GLY A 110 7.77 -24.65 -17.16
CA GLY A 110 7.71 -25.41 -15.90
C GLY A 110 7.92 -24.56 -14.65
N ARG A 111 7.94 -23.22 -14.76
CA ARG A 111 8.07 -22.33 -13.61
C ARG A 111 6.70 -22.07 -12.99
N PRO A 112 6.62 -21.95 -11.66
CA PRO A 112 5.37 -21.60 -10.99
C PRO A 112 4.91 -20.20 -11.39
N ARG A 113 3.63 -20.08 -11.73
CA ARG A 113 2.98 -18.82 -12.10
C ARG A 113 1.77 -18.58 -11.21
N VAL A 114 1.32 -17.33 -11.20
CA VAL A 114 0.06 -16.92 -10.59
C VAL A 114 -0.80 -16.33 -11.69
N LEU A 115 -2.04 -16.80 -11.82
CA LEU A 115 -3.00 -16.25 -12.76
C LEU A 115 -3.86 -15.20 -12.05
N LEU A 116 -3.86 -13.98 -12.57
CA LEU A 116 -4.79 -12.92 -12.21
C LEU A 116 -5.85 -12.81 -13.31
N ARG A 117 -7.12 -12.97 -12.94
CA ARG A 117 -8.24 -12.66 -13.82
C ARG A 117 -8.84 -11.33 -13.39
N LEU A 118 -8.93 -10.41 -14.35
CA LEU A 118 -9.46 -9.07 -14.17
C LEU A 118 -10.69 -8.93 -15.08
N SER A 119 -11.82 -8.61 -14.49
CA SER A 119 -13.11 -8.47 -15.19
C SER A 119 -13.61 -7.04 -15.03
N SER A 120 -13.83 -6.35 -16.15
CA SER A 120 -14.47 -5.04 -16.19
C SER A 120 -15.62 -5.06 -17.21
N PRO A 121 -16.50 -4.04 -17.22
CA PRO A 121 -17.53 -3.93 -18.26
C PRO A 121 -16.97 -3.91 -19.69
N ASP A 122 -15.74 -3.42 -19.85
CA ASP A 122 -15.07 -3.30 -21.15
C ASP A 122 -14.37 -4.60 -21.59
N GLY A 123 -14.22 -5.58 -20.69
CA GLY A 123 -13.67 -6.89 -21.05
C GLY A 123 -13.05 -7.65 -19.89
N ASN A 124 -12.49 -8.81 -20.24
CA ASN A 124 -11.78 -9.67 -19.29
C ASN A 124 -10.31 -9.80 -19.72
N ALA A 125 -9.40 -9.79 -18.76
CA ALA A 125 -7.98 -10.06 -18.95
C ALA A 125 -7.54 -11.23 -18.07
N GLU A 126 -6.78 -12.17 -18.66
CA GLU A 126 -6.10 -13.24 -17.95
C GLU A 126 -4.60 -12.98 -18.00
N LEU A 127 -4.00 -12.67 -16.85
CA LEU A 127 -2.60 -12.27 -16.71
C LEU A 127 -1.83 -13.31 -15.90
N GLU A 128 -0.76 -13.85 -16.46
CA GLU A 128 0.16 -14.77 -15.77
C GLU A 128 1.37 -13.98 -15.24
N ALA A 129 1.56 -13.97 -13.92
CA ALA A 129 2.71 -13.39 -13.24
C ALA A 129 3.72 -14.48 -12.84
N ASP A 130 5.01 -14.12 -12.80
CA ASP A 130 6.00 -14.93 -12.11
C ASP A 130 5.72 -15.01 -10.61
N GLU A 131 5.56 -16.22 -10.08
CA GLU A 131 5.26 -16.41 -8.65
C GLU A 131 6.38 -15.85 -7.76
N SER A 132 7.64 -15.89 -8.22
CA SER A 132 8.77 -15.41 -7.44
C SER A 132 8.78 -13.88 -7.28
N ASP A 133 8.35 -13.15 -8.31
CA ASP A 133 8.18 -11.70 -8.28
C ASP A 133 7.04 -11.32 -7.32
N VAL A 134 5.89 -11.99 -7.42
CA VAL A 134 4.74 -11.76 -6.51
C VAL A 134 5.12 -12.05 -5.06
N ARG A 135 5.79 -13.17 -4.80
CA ARG A 135 6.28 -13.50 -3.44
C ARG A 135 7.29 -12.49 -2.94
N ARG A 136 8.18 -11.97 -3.80
CA ARG A 136 9.15 -10.95 -3.43
C ARG A 136 8.44 -9.66 -3.02
N PHE A 137 7.44 -9.23 -3.79
CA PHE A 137 6.63 -8.08 -3.48
C PHE A 137 5.93 -8.23 -2.13
N LEU A 138 5.20 -9.33 -1.90
CA LEU A 138 4.49 -9.56 -0.65
C LEU A 138 5.42 -9.61 0.57
N ARG A 139 6.61 -10.23 0.46
CA ARG A 139 7.60 -10.22 1.56
C ARG A 139 8.03 -8.79 1.93
N ARG A 140 8.17 -7.89 0.96
CA ARG A 140 8.54 -6.50 1.21
C ARG A 140 7.38 -5.72 1.81
N ALA A 141 6.15 -5.95 1.34
CA ALA A 141 4.94 -5.37 1.94
C ALA A 141 4.76 -5.82 3.41
N ASP A 142 5.01 -7.10 3.70
CA ASP A 142 4.90 -7.65 5.06
C ASP A 142 5.97 -7.11 6.01
N ALA A 143 7.17 -6.85 5.50
CA ALA A 143 8.22 -6.20 6.26
C ALA A 143 7.87 -4.74 6.60
N LEU A 144 7.03 -4.11 5.78
CA LEU A 144 6.57 -2.74 5.94
C LEU A 144 5.43 -2.65 6.95
N VAL A 145 4.41 -3.48 6.74
CA VAL A 145 3.22 -3.61 7.59
C VAL A 145 2.93 -5.10 7.74
N PRO A 146 3.31 -5.72 8.87
CA PRO A 146 3.00 -7.12 9.10
C PRO A 146 1.50 -7.40 9.03
N PRO A 147 1.06 -8.56 8.51
CA PRO A 147 -0.35 -8.95 8.53
C PRO A 147 -0.94 -8.88 9.95
N GLY A 148 -2.14 -8.32 10.07
CA GLY A 148 -2.81 -8.07 11.36
C GLY A 148 -2.32 -6.82 12.12
N ARG A 149 -1.42 -6.01 11.51
CA ARG A 149 -0.96 -4.73 12.07
C ARG A 149 -1.40 -3.52 11.26
N GLU A 150 -2.19 -3.72 10.22
CA GLU A 150 -2.63 -2.70 9.26
C GLU A 150 -3.34 -1.53 9.95
N THR A 151 -4.20 -1.82 10.93
CA THR A 151 -4.97 -0.80 11.67
C THR A 151 -4.10 0.26 12.35
N ARG A 152 -2.83 -0.05 12.65
CA ARG A 152 -1.90 0.91 13.26
C ARG A 152 -1.44 2.00 12.30
N HIS A 153 -1.67 1.81 11.02
CA HIS A 153 -1.28 2.72 9.97
C HIS A 153 -2.47 3.50 9.38
N LEU A 154 -3.69 3.24 9.87
CA LEU A 154 -4.88 4.00 9.52
C LEU A 154 -5.16 5.04 10.60
N ASP A 155 -5.34 6.30 10.19
CA ASP A 155 -6.03 7.29 11.03
C ASP A 155 -7.53 7.01 10.94
N LEU A 156 -8.00 6.13 11.82
CA LEU A 156 -9.40 5.72 11.85
C LEU A 156 -10.33 6.89 12.19
N ASP A 157 -9.87 7.86 12.98
CA ASP A 157 -10.69 9.00 13.38
C ASP A 157 -10.93 9.92 12.18
N GLU A 158 -9.89 10.18 11.38
CA GLU A 158 -10.03 10.91 10.11
C GLU A 158 -10.92 10.15 9.12
N LEU A 159 -10.74 8.84 8.97
CA LEU A 159 -11.56 8.03 8.06
C LEU A 159 -13.04 8.05 8.46
N ILE A 160 -13.35 7.92 9.75
CA ILE A 160 -14.72 7.98 10.26
C ILE A 160 -15.32 9.37 10.01
N ALA A 161 -14.57 10.44 10.27
CA ALA A 161 -15.04 11.80 10.02
C ALA A 161 -15.44 12.02 8.56
N ARG A 162 -14.74 11.38 7.61
CA ARG A 162 -15.06 11.46 6.17
C ARG A 162 -16.30 10.67 5.75
N LEU A 163 -16.72 9.66 6.52
CA LEU A 163 -17.90 8.83 6.20
C LEU A 163 -19.21 9.41 6.75
N VAL A 164 -19.15 10.25 7.78
CA VAL A 164 -20.33 10.85 8.44
C VAL A 164 -20.57 12.31 8.05
N SER A 165 -19.74 12.85 7.15
CA SER A 165 -19.91 14.18 6.56
C SER A 165 -20.73 14.12 5.28
#